data_AF-A0A316KHZ2-F1
#
_entry.id   AF-A0A316KHZ2-F1
#
_cell.length_a   1.000
_cell.length_b   1.000
_cell.length_c   1.000
_cell.angle_alpha   90.00
_cell.angle_beta   90.00
_cell.angle_gamma   90.00
#
_symmetry.space_group_name_H-M   'P 1'
#
loop_
_entity.id
_entity.type
_entity.pdbx_description
1 polymer ?
#
loop_
_entity_poly.entity_id
_entity_poly.type
_entity_poly.pdbx_seq_one_letter_code
_entity_poly.pdbx_strand_id
1 'polypeptide(L)'
;MERRLKNQKEQYRETPDQEDMDGDDAGAASAKGSSNANDRSAAGHRGSTKAPRQKSSQAAAELTDVSREAAERAEQPYALWSSERVFILSTAAAGVGLGNLWRFPTLIGENGGGSFLLVYAVAVVLFAIPFAALEIAVGRDTHGSVIASFRRLGRYFVPLGIGIVLLTLAINSYYFVISGWTLGYAVEATMDTAPTFSEFTTGYASLWWLGATGLLVAAILAFGLSGIERAAQFLMPLLLLTLLGIAVYAFRNGATSEALSFLFSPDPVRLGDPAVWRAAFGQAFFSLTIGQGYLITYGSYLPLRVNVPRSVASIAAINSGVAILAGLAIFPLVFEAGLDPGAGSELAFETLPRAFQQMGGSSILEPVFFWLLFVAALSSCLGGAKVVTAALREQWRWIGPVSGVLLGVIAIVVLGIPSALSYAAPGWTIAGSPVLDSVDRLVGSNGTILTAIASSLVLAWRFSPDHIGHQFGLHQRAANALSWAVRIAPLGLVTLFCLGMIAQST
;
A
#
# COMPACT_ATOMS: atom_id res chain seq x y z
N MET A 1 27.86 -12.45 -30.75
CA MET A 1 26.53 -11.95 -30.35
C MET A 1 25.90 -11.06 -31.43
N GLU A 2 26.68 -10.33 -32.23
CA GLU A 2 26.17 -9.41 -33.28
C GLU A 2 25.59 -10.09 -34.54
N ARG A 3 25.97 -11.34 -34.89
CA ARG A 3 25.37 -12.06 -36.03
C ARG A 3 23.94 -12.57 -35.77
N ARG A 4 23.51 -12.70 -34.51
CA ARG A 4 22.12 -13.09 -34.16
C ARG A 4 21.13 -11.92 -34.23
N LEU A 5 21.59 -10.68 -34.16
CA LEU A 5 20.76 -9.47 -34.25
C LEU A 5 20.46 -9.05 -35.69
N LYS A 6 21.27 -9.50 -36.68
CA LYS A 6 21.04 -9.19 -38.10
C LYS A 6 19.92 -10.05 -38.69
N ASN A 7 19.86 -11.34 -38.33
CA ASN A 7 18.85 -12.26 -38.86
C ASN A 7 17.42 -12.03 -38.31
N GLN A 8 17.27 -11.30 -37.21
CA GLN A 8 15.95 -10.99 -36.63
C GLN A 8 15.32 -9.72 -37.23
N LYS A 9 16.10 -8.90 -37.95
CA LYS A 9 15.63 -7.69 -38.65
C LYS A 9 15.11 -7.95 -40.08
N GLU A 10 15.47 -9.09 -40.68
CA GLU A 10 15.00 -9.46 -42.03
C GLU A 10 13.64 -10.16 -42.01
N GLN A 11 13.15 -10.63 -40.86
CA GLN A 11 11.91 -11.39 -40.75
C GLN A 11 10.62 -10.54 -40.59
N TYR A 12 10.75 -9.20 -40.58
CA TYR A 12 9.62 -8.26 -40.44
C TYR A 12 9.42 -7.34 -41.65
N ARG A 13 10.14 -7.57 -42.75
CA ARG A 13 9.94 -6.89 -44.03
C ARG A 13 9.47 -7.91 -45.05
N GLU A 14 8.17 -8.20 -45.09
CA GLU A 14 7.48 -8.67 -46.30
C GLU A 14 5.98 -8.86 -46.00
N THR A 15 5.18 -7.84 -46.36
CA THR A 15 3.92 -7.99 -47.11
C THR A 15 3.52 -6.59 -47.61
N PRO A 16 3.28 -6.39 -48.92
CA PRO A 16 2.89 -5.10 -49.48
C PRO A 16 1.37 -4.88 -49.48
N ASP A 17 0.96 -3.63 -49.30
CA ASP A 17 -0.35 -3.11 -49.68
C ASP A 17 -0.49 -3.08 -51.20
N GLN A 18 -1.59 -3.63 -51.73
CA GLN A 18 -2.40 -3.10 -52.86
C GLN A 18 -3.44 -4.14 -53.29
N GLU A 19 -4.71 -3.73 -53.38
CA GLU A 19 -5.53 -3.86 -54.61
C GLU A 19 -6.91 -3.21 -54.41
N ASP A 20 -7.12 -2.11 -55.15
CA ASP A 20 -8.43 -1.67 -55.64
C ASP A 20 -9.00 -2.75 -56.57
N MET A 21 -10.29 -3.08 -56.46
CA MET A 21 -11.08 -3.57 -57.58
C MET A 21 -12.54 -3.14 -57.47
N ASP A 22 -12.94 -2.33 -58.45
CA ASP A 22 -14.31 -2.17 -58.95
C ASP A 22 -14.88 -3.50 -59.48
N GLY A 23 -16.22 -3.61 -59.49
CA GLY A 23 -16.94 -4.40 -60.51
C GLY A 23 -17.97 -5.42 -60.03
N ASP A 24 -19.24 -5.12 -60.35
CA ASP A 24 -20.38 -6.03 -60.64
C ASP A 24 -20.89 -6.94 -59.49
N ASP A 25 -22.19 -7.21 -59.28
CA ASP A 25 -23.37 -7.07 -60.12
C ASP A 25 -24.68 -7.27 -59.31
N ALA A 26 -25.80 -6.90 -59.92
CA ALA A 26 -27.16 -7.46 -59.80
C ALA A 26 -27.90 -7.52 -58.43
N GLY A 27 -29.01 -6.78 -58.33
CA GLY A 27 -29.96 -6.95 -57.22
C GLY A 27 -31.25 -6.12 -57.24
N ALA A 28 -31.98 -6.15 -58.35
CA ALA A 28 -33.45 -6.02 -58.46
C ALA A 28 -34.24 -4.87 -57.76
N ALA A 29 -34.89 -4.09 -58.63
CA ALA A 29 -36.31 -3.67 -58.57
C ALA A 29 -36.79 -2.69 -57.48
N SER A 30 -37.20 -1.49 -57.91
CA SER A 30 -38.62 -1.16 -58.14
C SER A 30 -38.94 0.34 -57.97
N ALA A 31 -39.55 0.87 -59.03
CA ALA A 31 -40.63 1.88 -59.04
C ALA A 31 -40.38 3.38 -58.74
N LYS A 32 -40.47 4.14 -59.84
CA LYS A 32 -41.42 5.24 -60.14
C LYS A 32 -41.35 6.55 -59.33
N GLY A 33 -41.24 7.66 -60.09
CA GLY A 33 -41.82 8.98 -59.78
C GLY A 33 -40.85 10.14 -60.10
N SER A 34 -40.89 10.71 -61.31
CA SER A 34 -41.60 11.98 -61.63
C SER A 34 -41.02 13.19 -60.88
N SER A 35 -40.13 13.95 -61.53
CA SER A 35 -40.38 15.28 -62.15
C SER A 35 -40.66 16.43 -61.17
N ASN A 36 -39.75 17.41 -61.06
CA ASN A 36 -39.90 18.73 -61.70
C ASN A 36 -38.84 19.72 -61.21
N ALA A 37 -38.54 20.66 -62.10
CA ALA A 37 -37.62 21.77 -61.94
C ALA A 37 -38.28 23.04 -61.36
N ASN A 38 -37.42 24.00 -60.99
CA ASN A 38 -37.66 25.41 -60.61
C ASN A 38 -38.32 25.61 -59.23
N ASP A 39 -37.98 26.60 -58.39
CA ASP A 39 -37.51 27.96 -58.68
C ASP A 39 -36.85 28.63 -57.43
N ARG A 40 -36.04 29.65 -57.73
CA ARG A 40 -35.48 30.79 -56.97
C ARG A 40 -35.67 31.01 -55.45
N SER A 41 -34.55 31.41 -54.83
CA SER A 41 -34.34 32.59 -53.94
C SER A 41 -35.07 32.67 -52.59
N ALA A 42 -34.31 32.58 -51.49
CA ALA A 42 -34.33 33.56 -50.39
C ALA A 42 -33.15 33.37 -49.43
N ALA A 43 -32.52 34.48 -49.04
CA ALA A 43 -31.45 34.57 -48.05
C ALA A 43 -31.97 34.36 -46.61
N GLY A 44 -31.16 33.74 -45.73
CA GLY A 44 -31.49 33.67 -44.30
C GLY A 44 -30.54 32.84 -43.43
N HIS A 45 -29.51 33.49 -42.89
CA HIS A 45 -28.93 33.31 -41.54
C HIS A 45 -28.59 31.90 -40.96
N ARG A 46 -27.27 31.73 -40.72
CA ARG A 46 -26.59 31.14 -39.53
C ARG A 46 -26.91 29.70 -39.09
N GLY A 47 -25.84 28.89 -39.03
CA GLY A 47 -25.69 27.86 -38.00
C GLY A 47 -24.99 26.57 -38.46
N SER A 48 -23.66 26.58 -38.57
CA SER A 48 -22.90 25.33 -38.73
C SER A 48 -22.92 24.56 -37.39
N THR A 49 -23.74 23.53 -37.27
CA THR A 49 -23.63 22.53 -36.20
C THR A 49 -22.48 21.58 -36.55
N LYS A 50 -21.27 21.90 -36.07
CA LYS A 50 -20.14 20.95 -36.06
C LYS A 50 -20.44 19.82 -35.07
N ALA A 51 -20.46 18.60 -35.58
CA ALA A 51 -20.64 17.36 -34.81
C ALA A 51 -19.52 17.17 -33.76
N PRO A 52 -19.84 16.75 -32.52
CA PRO A 52 -18.85 16.41 -31.50
C PRO A 52 -18.49 14.93 -31.60
N ARG A 53 -17.68 14.52 -32.59
CA ARG A 53 -17.16 13.13 -32.66
C ARG A 53 -15.66 12.99 -32.93
N GLN A 54 -14.92 14.08 -33.18
CA GLN A 54 -13.48 14.00 -33.45
C GLN A 54 -12.57 14.12 -32.21
N LYS A 55 -13.00 14.80 -31.14
CA LYS A 55 -12.14 15.04 -29.96
C LYS A 55 -11.87 13.79 -29.11
N SER A 56 -12.81 12.84 -29.01
CA SER A 56 -12.58 11.63 -28.22
C SER A 56 -11.66 10.62 -28.93
N SER A 57 -11.72 10.57 -30.26
CA SER A 57 -10.82 9.75 -31.09
C SER A 57 -9.41 10.32 -31.11
N GLN A 58 -9.26 11.65 -31.16
CA GLN A 58 -7.95 12.30 -31.09
C GLN A 58 -7.33 12.22 -29.70
N ALA A 59 -8.11 12.33 -28.63
CA ALA A 59 -7.61 12.12 -27.27
C ALA A 59 -7.20 10.65 -27.02
N ALA A 60 -7.96 9.69 -27.55
CA ALA A 60 -7.59 8.27 -27.49
C ALA A 60 -6.33 7.95 -28.32
N ALA A 61 -6.17 8.60 -29.47
CA ALA A 61 -4.99 8.48 -30.34
C ALA A 61 -3.74 9.17 -29.74
N GLU A 62 -3.89 10.35 -29.12
CA GLU A 62 -2.81 11.03 -28.37
C GLU A 62 -2.34 10.18 -27.17
N LEU A 63 -3.25 9.51 -26.47
CA LEU A 63 -2.88 8.61 -25.36
C LEU A 63 -2.09 7.38 -25.83
N THR A 64 -2.32 6.89 -27.06
CA THR A 64 -1.51 5.84 -27.68
C THR A 64 -0.17 6.33 -28.23
N ASP A 65 -0.09 7.58 -28.68
CA ASP A 65 1.17 8.16 -29.18
C ASP A 65 2.12 8.55 -28.04
N VAL A 66 1.63 9.03 -26.90
CA VAL A 66 2.49 9.27 -25.71
C VAL A 66 3.13 7.97 -25.23
N SER A 67 2.42 6.85 -25.34
CA SER A 67 2.94 5.52 -24.97
C SER A 67 3.92 4.95 -26.01
N ARG A 68 3.85 5.42 -27.28
CA ARG A 68 4.78 5.06 -28.35
C ARG A 68 6.04 5.93 -28.33
N GLU A 69 5.91 7.24 -28.17
CA GLU A 69 7.03 8.17 -28.03
C GLU A 69 7.87 7.90 -26.77
N ALA A 70 7.22 7.54 -25.65
CA ALA A 70 7.94 7.14 -24.43
C ALA A 70 8.72 5.83 -24.61
N ALA A 71 8.22 4.91 -25.46
CA ALA A 71 8.91 3.68 -25.83
C ALA A 71 10.05 3.93 -26.83
N GLU A 72 9.90 4.90 -27.74
CA GLU A 72 10.90 5.27 -28.76
C GLU A 72 12.09 6.07 -28.20
N ARG A 73 11.92 6.82 -27.10
CA ARG A 73 13.00 7.60 -26.46
C ARG A 73 14.03 6.77 -25.68
N ALA A 74 13.89 5.44 -25.61
CA ALA A 74 14.87 4.54 -24.98
C ALA A 74 15.31 4.94 -23.55
N GLU A 75 14.47 5.66 -22.79
CA GLU A 75 14.92 6.36 -21.59
C GLU A 75 14.84 5.55 -20.27
N GLN A 76 14.19 4.37 -20.24
CA GLN A 76 14.48 3.14 -19.45
C GLN A 76 13.38 2.10 -19.76
N PRO A 77 13.69 0.81 -19.97
CA PRO A 77 12.66 -0.23 -20.08
C PRO A 77 12.07 -0.49 -18.69
N TYR A 78 10.92 0.09 -18.37
CA TYR A 78 10.28 -0.17 -17.07
C TYR A 78 9.76 -1.61 -17.01
N ALA A 79 10.05 -2.29 -15.89
CA ALA A 79 9.32 -3.50 -15.50
C ALA A 79 7.91 -3.08 -15.07
N LEU A 80 6.87 -3.66 -15.68
CA LEU A 80 5.47 -3.44 -15.30
C LEU A 80 4.97 -4.65 -14.51
N TRP A 81 3.91 -4.44 -13.72
CA TRP A 81 3.20 -5.55 -13.10
C TRP A 81 2.70 -6.54 -14.16
N SER A 82 2.91 -7.83 -13.93
CA SER A 82 2.50 -8.90 -14.86
C SER A 82 0.98 -8.95 -15.07
N SER A 83 0.19 -8.54 -14.08
CA SER A 83 -1.26 -8.37 -14.20
C SER A 83 -1.82 -7.42 -13.13
N GLU A 84 -3.05 -6.95 -13.33
CA GLU A 84 -3.80 -6.17 -12.32
C GLU A 84 -3.98 -6.96 -11.01
N ARG A 85 -4.20 -8.27 -11.08
CA ARG A 85 -4.35 -9.12 -9.89
C ARG A 85 -3.06 -9.20 -9.09
N VAL A 86 -1.92 -9.30 -9.77
CA VAL A 86 -0.61 -9.32 -9.13
C VAL A 86 -0.30 -7.97 -8.51
N PHE A 87 -0.62 -6.86 -9.19
CA PHE A 87 -0.56 -5.54 -8.58
C PHE A 87 -1.38 -5.45 -7.29
N ILE A 88 -2.66 -5.81 -7.33
CA ILE A 88 -3.55 -5.80 -6.15
C ILE A 88 -2.96 -6.64 -5.01
N LEU A 89 -2.51 -7.86 -5.33
CA LEU A 89 -1.97 -8.77 -4.32
C LEU A 89 -0.66 -8.27 -3.74
N SER A 90 0.27 -7.76 -4.57
CA SER A 90 1.55 -7.22 -4.12
C SER A 90 1.38 -5.93 -3.32
N THR A 91 0.48 -5.03 -3.72
CA THR A 91 0.19 -3.82 -2.94
C THR A 91 -0.53 -4.14 -1.64
N ALA A 92 -1.47 -5.09 -1.63
CA ALA A 92 -2.09 -5.57 -0.41
C ALA A 92 -1.07 -6.23 0.52
N ALA A 93 -0.15 -7.05 -0.01
CA ALA A 93 0.94 -7.67 0.77
C ALA A 93 1.87 -6.64 1.41
N ALA A 94 2.13 -5.53 0.71
CA ALA A 94 2.96 -4.47 1.25
C ALA A 94 2.28 -3.67 2.38
N GLY A 95 0.93 -3.65 2.43
CA GLY A 95 0.16 -3.03 3.51
C GLY A 95 -0.21 -3.99 4.64
N VAL A 96 -0.39 -5.28 4.33
CA VAL A 96 -0.64 -6.34 5.31
C VAL A 96 0.68 -6.71 5.99
N GLY A 97 0.82 -6.30 7.24
CA GLY A 97 2.02 -6.56 8.04
C GLY A 97 1.72 -6.64 9.53
N LEU A 98 2.74 -6.33 10.33
CA LEU A 98 2.61 -6.16 11.79
C LEU A 98 1.54 -5.11 12.17
N GLY A 99 1.27 -4.16 11.27
CA GLY A 99 0.17 -3.20 11.40
C GLY A 99 -1.20 -3.85 11.56
N ASN A 100 -1.42 -5.00 10.92
CA ASN A 100 -2.69 -5.72 10.92
C ASN A 100 -2.73 -6.81 12.00
N LEU A 101 -1.61 -7.49 12.23
CA LEU A 101 -1.54 -8.64 13.13
C LEU A 101 -1.27 -8.27 14.59
N TRP A 102 -0.72 -7.09 14.84
CA TRP A 102 -0.35 -6.64 16.19
C TRP A 102 -0.96 -5.29 16.51
N ARG A 103 -0.59 -4.24 15.76
CA ARG A 103 -1.04 -2.86 16.04
C ARG A 103 -2.57 -2.71 15.99
N PHE A 104 -3.22 -3.33 15.00
CA PHE A 104 -4.67 -3.22 14.83
C PHE A 104 -5.46 -3.86 16.00
N PRO A 105 -5.18 -5.12 16.41
CA PRO A 105 -5.74 -5.69 17.63
C PRO A 105 -5.50 -4.83 18.87
N THR A 106 -4.27 -4.34 19.09
CA THR A 106 -3.96 -3.45 20.22
C THR A 106 -4.86 -2.20 20.20
N LEU A 107 -5.00 -1.53 19.07
CA LEU A 107 -5.84 -0.33 18.95
C LEU A 107 -7.33 -0.64 19.15
N ILE A 108 -7.82 -1.79 18.69
CA ILE A 108 -9.19 -2.22 18.99
C ILE A 108 -9.36 -2.42 20.51
N GLY A 109 -8.40 -3.09 21.16
CA GLY A 109 -8.35 -3.31 22.60
C GLY A 109 -8.52 -2.02 23.40
N GLU A 110 -7.67 -1.04 23.09
CA GLU A 110 -7.61 0.25 23.79
C GLU A 110 -8.81 1.18 23.51
N ASN A 111 -9.40 1.08 22.32
CA ASN A 111 -10.38 2.07 21.83
C ASN A 111 -11.83 1.55 21.81
N GLY A 112 -12.13 0.54 22.64
CA GLY A 112 -13.51 0.10 22.88
C GLY A 112 -14.08 -0.78 21.78
N GLY A 113 -13.27 -1.66 21.21
CA GLY A 113 -13.76 -2.77 20.39
C GLY A 113 -14.51 -2.33 19.13
N GLY A 114 -15.78 -2.70 19.06
CA GLY A 114 -16.66 -2.42 17.92
C GLY A 114 -16.84 -0.94 17.57
N SER A 115 -16.71 -0.02 18.54
CA SER A 115 -16.79 1.41 18.25
C SER A 115 -15.61 1.87 17.40
N PHE A 116 -14.39 1.42 17.74
CA PHE A 116 -13.21 1.67 16.91
C PHE A 116 -13.37 1.02 15.53
N LEU A 117 -13.84 -0.23 15.47
CA LEU A 117 -13.95 -0.95 14.19
C LEU A 117 -14.93 -0.26 13.23
N LEU A 118 -16.06 0.24 13.74
CA LEU A 118 -17.03 1.01 12.96
C LEU A 118 -16.39 2.29 12.40
N VAL A 119 -15.72 3.07 13.25
CA VAL A 119 -15.08 4.32 12.83
C VAL A 119 -13.92 4.04 11.85
N TYR A 120 -13.17 2.96 12.06
CA TYR A 120 -12.13 2.51 11.12
C TYR A 120 -12.70 2.18 9.75
N ALA A 121 -13.84 1.47 9.68
CA ALA A 121 -14.51 1.17 8.41
C ALA A 121 -14.94 2.44 7.68
N VAL A 122 -15.48 3.43 8.41
CA VAL A 122 -15.82 4.76 7.86
C VAL A 122 -14.56 5.47 7.35
N ALA A 123 -13.48 5.46 8.12
CA ALA A 123 -12.21 6.07 7.75
C ALA A 123 -11.63 5.45 6.45
N VAL A 124 -11.68 4.13 6.33
CA VAL A 124 -11.20 3.40 5.14
C VAL A 124 -12.01 3.76 3.91
N VAL A 125 -13.34 3.65 3.99
CA VAL A 125 -14.21 3.81 2.82
C VAL A 125 -14.26 5.26 2.33
N LEU A 126 -14.45 6.20 3.24
CA LEU A 126 -14.70 7.60 2.87
C LEU A 126 -13.42 8.40 2.62
N PHE A 127 -12.28 7.97 3.16
CA PHE A 127 -11.05 8.77 3.13
C PHE A 127 -9.86 7.98 2.60
N ALA A 128 -9.54 6.85 3.22
CA ALA A 128 -8.30 6.14 2.89
C ALA A 128 -8.31 5.60 1.44
N ILE A 129 -9.42 5.02 0.97
CA ILE A 129 -9.55 4.55 -0.44
C ILE A 129 -9.36 5.71 -1.44
N PRO A 130 -10.09 6.85 -1.32
CA PRO A 130 -9.85 8.00 -2.19
C PRO A 130 -8.39 8.47 -2.21
N PHE A 131 -7.75 8.63 -1.05
CA PHE A 131 -6.35 9.09 -0.99
C PHE A 131 -5.36 8.07 -1.56
N ALA A 132 -5.56 6.79 -1.27
CA ALA A 132 -4.74 5.72 -1.81
C ALA A 132 -4.81 5.67 -3.35
N ALA A 133 -6.00 5.88 -3.91
CA ALA A 133 -6.19 5.98 -5.35
C ALA A 133 -5.44 7.19 -5.96
N LEU A 134 -5.39 8.33 -5.25
CA LEU A 134 -4.60 9.48 -5.70
C LEU A 134 -3.10 9.19 -5.70
N GLU A 135 -2.55 8.58 -4.65
CA GLU A 135 -1.13 8.22 -4.62
C GLU A 135 -0.77 7.23 -5.74
N ILE A 136 -1.59 6.20 -5.96
CA ILE A 136 -1.40 5.25 -7.08
C ILE A 136 -1.50 5.98 -8.43
N ALA A 137 -2.48 6.86 -8.61
CA ALA A 137 -2.67 7.60 -9.85
C ALA A 137 -1.47 8.50 -10.18
N VAL A 138 -0.90 9.17 -9.17
CA VAL A 138 0.29 10.01 -9.32
C VAL A 138 1.49 9.16 -9.69
N GLY A 139 1.73 8.06 -8.98
CA GLY A 139 2.81 7.13 -9.31
C GLY A 139 2.70 6.61 -10.74
N ARG A 140 1.49 6.21 -11.13
CA ARG A 140 1.20 5.72 -12.47
C ARG A 140 1.43 6.77 -13.55
N ASP A 141 1.00 8.02 -13.34
CA ASP A 141 1.20 9.10 -14.32
C ASP A 141 2.69 9.42 -14.52
N THR A 142 3.47 9.34 -13.45
CA THR A 142 4.89 9.73 -13.47
C THR A 142 5.80 8.60 -13.95
N HIS A 143 5.39 7.34 -13.76
CA HIS A 143 6.24 6.16 -13.94
C HIS A 143 7.61 6.32 -13.25
N GLY A 144 7.68 7.08 -12.16
CA GLY A 144 8.92 7.43 -11.47
C GLY A 144 8.92 7.02 -9.99
N SER A 145 10.01 7.34 -9.30
CA SER A 145 10.05 7.26 -7.84
C SER A 145 9.12 8.28 -7.18
N VAL A 146 9.00 8.23 -5.86
CA VAL A 146 8.30 9.24 -5.07
C VAL A 146 8.86 10.64 -5.35
N ILE A 147 10.17 10.80 -5.43
CA ILE A 147 10.82 12.09 -5.66
C ILE A 147 10.47 12.64 -7.06
N ALA A 148 10.57 11.82 -8.11
CA ALA A 148 10.14 12.22 -9.45
C ALA A 148 8.66 12.57 -9.50
N SER A 149 7.84 11.83 -8.75
CA SER A 149 6.41 12.05 -8.72
C SER A 149 6.06 13.44 -8.21
N PHE A 150 6.64 13.86 -7.08
CA PHE A 150 6.47 15.22 -6.58
C PHE A 150 7.18 16.26 -7.45
N ARG A 151 8.32 15.93 -8.07
CA ARG A 151 9.00 16.83 -9.01
C ARG A 151 8.13 17.19 -10.22
N ARG A 152 7.33 16.26 -10.74
CA ARG A 152 6.37 16.49 -11.83
C ARG A 152 5.22 17.42 -11.43
N LEU A 153 4.93 17.54 -10.14
CA LEU A 153 3.96 18.51 -9.61
C LEU A 153 4.54 19.93 -9.54
N GLY A 154 5.87 20.04 -9.49
CA GLY A 154 6.61 21.30 -9.42
C GLY A 154 7.84 21.19 -8.52
N ARG A 155 8.88 21.99 -8.82
CA ARG A 155 10.14 21.98 -8.05
C ARG A 155 9.94 22.27 -6.56
N TYR A 156 8.91 23.06 -6.20
CA TYR A 156 8.56 23.38 -4.82
C TYR A 156 8.11 22.16 -4.00
N PHE A 157 7.62 21.10 -4.63
CA PHE A 157 7.15 19.89 -3.93
C PHE A 157 8.22 18.80 -3.77
N VAL A 158 9.41 18.97 -4.38
CA VAL A 158 10.51 18.02 -4.27
C VAL A 158 10.93 17.74 -2.82
N PRO A 159 11.01 18.74 -1.91
CA PRO A 159 11.34 18.49 -0.51
C PRO A 159 10.36 17.53 0.18
N LEU A 160 9.06 17.60 -0.15
CA LEU A 160 8.06 16.68 0.38
C LEU A 160 8.32 15.25 -0.10
N GLY A 161 8.62 15.06 -1.40
CA GLY A 161 8.96 13.75 -1.94
C GLY A 161 10.23 13.16 -1.31
N ILE A 162 11.26 13.97 -1.06
CA ILE A 162 12.47 13.56 -0.32
C ILE A 162 12.11 13.20 1.12
N GLY A 163 11.31 14.03 1.79
CA GLY A 163 10.84 13.80 3.15
C GLY A 163 10.10 12.48 3.30
N ILE A 164 9.22 12.13 2.36
CA ILE A 164 8.52 10.83 2.35
C ILE A 164 9.50 9.67 2.18
N VAL A 165 10.50 9.76 1.31
CA VAL A 165 11.50 8.70 1.15
C VAL A 165 12.36 8.54 2.41
N LEU A 166 12.76 9.65 3.04
CA LEU A 166 13.51 9.63 4.31
C LEU A 166 12.68 9.10 5.47
N LEU A 167 11.40 9.44 5.53
CA LEU A 167 10.45 8.87 6.47
C LEU A 167 10.40 7.34 6.29
N THR A 168 10.19 6.86 5.07
CA THR A 168 10.11 5.42 4.78
C THR A 168 11.43 4.70 5.06
N LEU A 169 12.56 5.35 4.82
CA LEU A 169 13.88 4.84 5.22
C LEU A 169 13.99 4.68 6.74
N ALA A 170 13.57 5.68 7.50
CA ALA A 170 13.58 5.65 8.97
C ALA A 170 12.56 4.66 9.55
N ILE A 171 11.40 4.48 8.92
CA ILE A 171 10.43 3.45 9.33
C ILE A 171 11.01 2.06 9.10
N ASN A 172 11.55 1.80 7.90
CA ASN A 172 12.12 0.49 7.61
C ASN A 172 13.31 0.14 8.49
N SER A 173 14.06 1.12 9.00
CA SER A 173 15.24 0.85 9.80
C SER A 173 14.89 0.11 11.10
N TYR A 174 13.90 0.56 11.87
CA TYR A 174 13.44 -0.16 13.05
C TYR A 174 12.48 -1.31 12.69
N TYR A 175 11.72 -1.21 11.61
CA TYR A 175 10.81 -2.29 11.20
C TYR A 175 11.57 -3.56 10.81
N PHE A 176 12.75 -3.44 10.20
CA PHE A 176 13.63 -4.60 9.93
C PHE A 176 14.13 -5.25 11.22
N VAL A 177 14.30 -4.50 12.30
CA VAL A 177 14.65 -5.03 13.62
C VAL A 177 13.51 -5.87 14.17
N ILE A 178 12.29 -5.32 14.18
CA ILE A 178 11.09 -6.04 14.66
C ILE A 178 10.82 -7.28 13.80
N SER A 179 10.97 -7.17 12.48
CA SER A 179 10.91 -8.33 11.58
C SER A 179 11.97 -9.38 11.93
N GLY A 180 13.19 -8.95 12.27
CA GLY A 180 14.23 -9.84 12.76
C GLY A 180 13.84 -10.54 14.06
N TRP A 181 13.20 -9.83 15.00
CA TRP A 181 12.69 -10.45 16.22
C TRP A 181 11.67 -11.54 15.91
N THR A 182 10.69 -11.27 15.04
CA THR A 182 9.70 -12.28 14.66
C THR A 182 10.33 -13.50 14.00
N LEU A 183 11.40 -13.33 13.21
CA LEU A 183 12.15 -14.44 12.62
C LEU A 183 12.88 -15.26 13.69
N GLY A 184 13.58 -14.60 14.60
CA GLY A 184 14.30 -15.26 15.69
C GLY A 184 13.38 -16.06 16.58
N TYR A 185 12.29 -15.44 17.04
CA TYR A 185 11.24 -16.11 17.79
C TYR A 185 10.61 -17.28 17.03
N ALA A 186 10.35 -17.13 15.73
CA ALA A 186 9.80 -18.24 14.93
C ALA A 186 10.75 -19.45 14.89
N VAL A 187 12.05 -19.20 14.75
CA VAL A 187 13.07 -20.26 14.73
C VAL A 187 13.21 -20.92 16.11
N GLU A 188 13.35 -20.11 17.16
CA GLU A 188 13.56 -20.61 18.53
C GLU A 188 12.30 -21.32 19.08
N ALA A 189 11.10 -20.80 18.80
CA ALA A 189 9.85 -21.47 19.14
C ALA A 189 9.72 -22.83 18.42
N THR A 190 10.13 -22.91 17.14
CA THR A 190 10.14 -24.19 16.39
C THR A 190 11.06 -25.23 17.05
N MET A 191 12.10 -24.77 17.77
CA MET A 191 13.04 -25.62 18.50
C MET A 191 12.63 -25.85 19.97
N ASP A 192 11.48 -25.32 20.40
CA ASP A 192 11.00 -25.33 21.79
C ASP A 192 11.99 -24.68 22.77
N THR A 193 12.72 -23.66 22.29
CA THR A 193 13.75 -22.94 23.04
C THR A 193 13.52 -21.42 23.05
N ALA A 194 12.28 -20.98 22.80
CA ALA A 194 11.95 -19.56 22.76
C ALA A 194 12.27 -18.88 24.11
N PRO A 195 13.19 -17.89 24.14
CA PRO A 195 13.55 -17.16 25.34
C PRO A 195 12.48 -16.11 25.68
N THR A 196 12.54 -15.58 26.90
CA THR A 196 11.72 -14.42 27.26
C THR A 196 12.12 -13.19 26.41
N PHE A 197 11.21 -12.24 26.22
CA PHE A 197 11.47 -11.02 25.44
C PHE A 197 12.68 -10.24 25.94
N SER A 198 12.83 -10.14 27.26
CA SER A 198 13.98 -9.49 27.89
C SER A 198 15.29 -10.21 27.57
N GLU A 199 15.34 -11.54 27.67
CA GLU A 199 16.53 -12.33 27.35
C GLU A 199 16.92 -12.20 25.87
N PHE A 200 15.94 -12.20 24.97
CA PHE A 200 16.17 -12.05 23.54
C PHE A 200 16.74 -10.68 23.18
N THR A 201 16.15 -9.61 23.73
CA THR A 201 16.43 -8.23 23.32
C THR A 201 17.64 -7.60 24.01
N THR A 202 18.05 -8.12 25.18
CA THR A 202 19.24 -7.63 25.90
C THR A 202 20.56 -8.10 25.30
N GLY A 203 20.54 -9.19 24.53
CA GLY A 203 21.70 -9.71 23.81
C GLY A 203 21.93 -9.08 22.42
N TYR A 204 22.93 -9.60 21.69
CA TYR A 204 23.21 -9.19 20.30
C TYR A 204 22.36 -9.93 19.25
N ALA A 205 21.42 -10.79 19.66
CA ALA A 205 20.55 -11.56 18.76
C ALA A 205 19.78 -10.65 17.80
N SER A 206 19.24 -9.52 18.30
CA SER A 206 18.58 -8.48 17.51
C SER A 206 19.41 -8.01 16.30
N LEU A 207 20.74 -7.88 16.46
CA LEU A 207 21.63 -7.42 15.40
C LEU A 207 21.84 -8.50 14.31
N TRP A 208 21.97 -9.76 14.72
CA TRP A 208 22.10 -10.89 13.80
C TRP A 208 20.84 -11.07 12.97
N TRP A 209 19.68 -11.03 13.61
CA TRP A 209 18.39 -11.18 12.93
C TRP A 209 18.01 -9.97 12.07
N LEU A 210 18.45 -8.76 12.44
CA LEU A 210 18.40 -7.58 11.57
C LEU A 210 19.20 -7.83 10.27
N GLY A 211 20.45 -8.32 10.41
CA GLY A 211 21.29 -8.66 9.26
C GLY A 211 20.69 -9.74 8.37
N ALA A 212 20.13 -10.80 8.97
CA ALA A 212 19.45 -11.88 8.25
C ALA A 212 18.23 -11.38 7.48
N THR A 213 17.39 -10.54 8.11
CA THR A 213 16.24 -9.89 7.46
C THR A 213 16.68 -9.02 6.29
N GLY A 214 17.71 -8.19 6.49
CA GLY A 214 18.29 -7.36 5.45
C GLY A 214 18.80 -8.20 4.26
N LEU A 215 19.53 -9.28 4.52
CA LEU A 215 20.02 -10.18 3.49
C LEU A 215 18.87 -10.81 2.69
N LEU A 216 17.82 -11.28 3.37
CA LEU A 216 16.66 -11.88 2.72
C LEU A 216 15.92 -10.88 1.83
N VAL A 217 15.67 -9.66 2.33
CA VAL A 217 15.04 -8.59 1.56
C VAL A 217 15.89 -8.22 0.34
N ALA A 218 17.21 -8.06 0.52
CA ALA A 218 18.12 -7.78 -0.59
C ALA A 218 18.12 -8.90 -1.64
N ALA A 219 18.11 -10.16 -1.21
CA ALA A 219 18.09 -11.32 -2.10
C ALA A 219 16.81 -11.36 -2.96
N ILE A 220 15.65 -11.08 -2.36
CA ILE A 220 14.37 -11.03 -3.09
C ILE A 220 14.34 -9.81 -4.03
N LEU A 221 14.72 -8.63 -3.55
CA LEU A 221 14.70 -7.39 -4.35
C LEU A 221 15.77 -7.36 -5.44
N ALA A 222 16.82 -8.18 -5.36
CA ALA A 222 17.80 -8.35 -6.44
C ALA A 222 17.15 -8.83 -7.76
N PHE A 223 16.02 -9.54 -7.68
CA PHE A 223 15.19 -9.91 -8.84
C PHE A 223 14.25 -8.79 -9.32
N GLY A 224 14.36 -7.60 -8.73
CA GLY A 224 13.54 -6.44 -9.07
C GLY A 224 12.05 -6.66 -8.77
N LEU A 225 11.19 -6.14 -9.64
CA LEU A 225 9.74 -6.24 -9.47
C LEU A 225 9.26 -7.69 -9.43
N SER A 226 9.85 -8.56 -10.25
CA SER A 226 9.47 -9.98 -10.30
C SER A 226 9.72 -10.73 -8.98
N GLY A 227 10.70 -10.29 -8.18
CA GLY A 227 10.94 -10.82 -6.84
C GLY A 227 9.79 -10.50 -5.89
N ILE A 228 9.31 -9.25 -5.93
CA ILE A 228 8.14 -8.80 -5.16
C ILE A 228 6.87 -9.54 -5.58
N GLU A 229 6.65 -9.71 -6.90
CA GLU A 229 5.49 -10.44 -7.42
C GLU A 229 5.46 -11.88 -6.89
N ARG A 230 6.55 -12.62 -7.06
CA ARG A 230 6.65 -14.02 -6.61
C ARG A 230 6.53 -14.13 -5.09
N ALA A 231 7.17 -13.22 -4.36
CA ALA A 231 7.07 -13.18 -2.91
C ALA A 231 5.61 -12.95 -2.48
N ALA A 232 4.92 -11.93 -3.01
CA ALA A 232 3.54 -11.65 -2.66
C ALA A 232 2.58 -12.81 -3.02
N GLN A 233 2.78 -13.44 -4.18
CA GLN A 233 1.99 -14.59 -4.61
C GLN A 233 2.13 -15.82 -3.70
N PHE A 234 3.25 -15.94 -2.98
CA PHE A 234 3.49 -17.03 -2.04
C PHE A 234 3.14 -16.64 -0.60
N LEU A 235 3.66 -15.50 -0.12
CA LEU A 235 3.53 -15.02 1.26
C LEU A 235 2.08 -14.69 1.61
N MET A 236 1.29 -14.08 0.70
CA MET A 236 -0.10 -13.71 1.02
C MET A 236 -1.03 -14.90 1.24
N PRO A 237 -1.08 -15.91 0.34
CA PRO A 237 -1.87 -17.11 0.61
C PRO A 237 -1.40 -17.85 1.88
N LEU A 238 -0.08 -17.96 2.09
CA LEU A 238 0.47 -18.58 3.31
C LEU A 238 -0.01 -17.84 4.56
N LEU A 239 0.07 -16.50 4.57
CA LEU A 239 -0.40 -15.67 5.67
C LEU A 239 -1.89 -15.89 5.93
N LEU A 240 -2.73 -15.81 4.89
CA LEU A 240 -4.18 -15.95 5.02
C LEU A 240 -4.59 -17.34 5.51
N LEU A 241 -3.98 -18.40 4.99
CA LEU A 241 -4.26 -19.77 5.39
C LEU A 241 -3.87 -20.02 6.84
N THR A 242 -2.67 -19.58 7.23
CA THR A 242 -2.20 -19.72 8.61
C THR A 242 -3.07 -18.91 9.56
N LEU A 243 -3.37 -17.66 9.23
CA LEU A 243 -4.23 -16.81 10.05
C LEU A 243 -5.65 -17.38 10.20
N LEU A 244 -6.23 -17.89 9.10
CA LEU A 244 -7.52 -18.58 9.15
C LEU A 244 -7.47 -19.83 10.02
N GLY A 245 -6.37 -20.59 9.96
CA GLY A 245 -6.15 -21.75 10.82
C GLY A 245 -6.15 -21.37 12.31
N ILE A 246 -5.44 -20.30 12.67
CA ILE A 246 -5.43 -19.77 14.05
C ILE A 246 -6.82 -19.28 14.44
N ALA A 247 -7.54 -18.57 13.56
CA ALA A 247 -8.91 -18.12 13.84
C ALA A 247 -9.86 -19.30 14.10
N VAL A 248 -9.80 -20.36 13.29
CA VAL A 248 -10.61 -21.58 13.50
C VAL A 248 -10.24 -22.25 14.83
N TYR A 249 -8.96 -22.29 15.19
CA TYR A 249 -8.52 -22.78 16.49
C TYR A 249 -9.06 -21.91 17.65
N ALA A 250 -8.95 -20.59 17.53
CA ALA A 250 -9.43 -19.63 18.53
C ALA A 250 -10.94 -19.74 18.74
N PHE A 251 -11.70 -19.96 17.68
CA PHE A 251 -13.15 -20.13 17.76
C PHE A 251 -13.57 -21.42 18.47
N ARG A 252 -12.74 -22.46 18.42
CA ARG A 252 -13.02 -23.75 19.05
C ARG A 252 -12.61 -23.81 20.51
N ASN A 253 -11.53 -23.11 20.85
CA ASN A 253 -10.85 -23.28 22.14
C ASN A 253 -10.85 -22.01 23.00
N GLY A 254 -11.33 -20.87 22.49
CA GLY A 254 -11.35 -19.61 23.23
C GLY A 254 -12.74 -19.00 23.43
N ALA A 255 -12.77 -17.86 24.11
CA ALA A 255 -13.98 -17.12 24.51
C ALA A 255 -14.62 -16.39 23.30
N THR A 256 -15.20 -17.17 22.40
CA THR A 256 -15.70 -16.69 21.10
C THR A 256 -16.86 -15.72 21.23
N SER A 257 -17.82 -16.01 22.10
CA SER A 257 -19.00 -15.14 22.31
C SER A 257 -18.60 -13.76 22.82
N GLU A 258 -17.66 -13.72 23.78
CA GLU A 258 -17.10 -12.48 24.32
C GLU A 258 -16.34 -11.71 23.24
N ALA A 259 -15.48 -12.38 22.47
CA ALA A 259 -14.75 -11.77 21.37
C ALA A 259 -15.65 -11.17 20.29
N LEU A 260 -16.72 -11.88 19.89
CA LEU A 260 -17.67 -11.38 18.91
C LEU A 260 -18.46 -10.18 19.45
N SER A 261 -18.89 -10.25 20.71
CA SER A 261 -19.55 -9.13 21.38
C SER A 261 -18.64 -7.91 21.42
N PHE A 262 -17.39 -8.08 21.83
CA PHE A 262 -16.38 -7.03 21.90
C PHE A 262 -16.10 -6.39 20.54
N LEU A 263 -15.94 -7.20 19.48
CA LEU A 263 -15.58 -6.72 18.15
C LEU A 263 -16.74 -6.09 17.38
N PHE A 264 -17.97 -6.55 17.57
CA PHE A 264 -19.09 -6.18 16.70
C PHE A 264 -20.26 -5.50 17.41
N SER A 265 -20.18 -5.26 18.72
CA SER A 265 -21.16 -4.46 19.47
C SER A 265 -20.58 -3.09 19.79
N PRO A 266 -20.79 -2.06 18.94
CA PRO A 266 -20.27 -0.72 19.20
C PRO A 266 -20.99 -0.07 20.39
N ASP A 267 -20.21 0.50 21.31
CA ASP A 267 -20.66 1.36 22.40
C ASP A 267 -20.88 2.81 21.87
N PRO A 268 -22.12 3.34 21.89
CA PRO A 268 -22.42 4.70 21.44
C PRO A 268 -21.71 5.79 22.22
N VAL A 269 -21.38 5.57 23.51
CA VAL A 269 -20.67 6.55 24.34
C VAL A 269 -19.25 6.73 23.81
N ARG A 270 -18.57 5.64 23.46
CA ARG A 270 -17.23 5.65 22.86
C ARG A 270 -17.20 6.32 21.48
N LEU A 271 -18.31 6.31 20.72
CA LEU A 271 -18.37 7.01 19.44
C LEU A 271 -18.29 8.53 19.57
N GLY A 272 -18.62 9.07 20.76
CA GLY A 272 -18.47 10.49 21.07
C GLY A 272 -17.03 10.91 21.43
N ASP A 273 -16.12 9.97 21.63
CA ASP A 273 -14.74 10.24 22.03
C ASP A 273 -13.85 10.55 20.79
N PRO A 274 -13.29 11.78 20.67
CA PRO A 274 -12.38 12.13 19.58
C PRO A 274 -11.13 11.25 19.50
N ALA A 275 -10.70 10.63 20.61
CA ALA A 275 -9.54 9.74 20.63
C ALA A 275 -9.77 8.49 19.78
N VAL A 276 -10.98 7.91 19.80
CA VAL A 276 -11.36 6.75 18.98
C VAL A 276 -11.27 7.10 17.49
N TRP A 277 -11.77 8.27 17.11
CA TRP A 277 -11.68 8.77 15.73
C TRP A 277 -10.23 8.99 15.29
N ARG A 278 -9.43 9.63 16.13
CA ARG A 278 -8.01 9.84 15.84
C ARG A 278 -7.26 8.51 15.64
N ALA A 279 -7.48 7.53 16.53
CA ALA A 279 -6.86 6.22 16.45
C ALA A 279 -7.29 5.46 15.18
N ALA A 280 -8.58 5.44 14.88
CA ALA A 280 -9.14 4.74 13.72
C ALA A 280 -8.67 5.33 12.39
N PHE A 281 -8.64 6.66 12.25
CA PHE A 281 -8.13 7.33 11.06
C PHE A 281 -6.63 7.13 10.90
N GLY A 282 -5.84 7.29 11.97
CA GLY A 282 -4.41 7.04 11.95
C GLY A 282 -4.10 5.60 11.50
N GLN A 283 -4.85 4.63 12.02
CA GLN A 283 -4.71 3.22 11.64
C GLN A 283 -5.13 2.94 10.20
N ALA A 284 -6.20 3.56 9.69
CA ALA A 284 -6.63 3.39 8.30
C ALA A 284 -5.54 3.84 7.31
N PHE A 285 -4.90 4.98 7.59
CA PHE A 285 -3.83 5.52 6.75
C PHE A 285 -2.53 4.72 6.88
N PHE A 286 -2.17 4.34 8.10
CA PHE A 286 -1.01 3.47 8.36
C PHE A 286 -1.16 2.13 7.64
N SER A 287 -2.30 1.48 7.82
CA SER A 287 -2.57 0.14 7.28
C SER A 287 -2.60 0.13 5.75
N LEU A 288 -3.07 1.20 5.09
CA LEU A 288 -2.99 1.32 3.62
C LEU A 288 -1.69 1.96 3.12
N THR A 289 -0.71 2.22 3.99
CA THR A 289 0.61 2.79 3.64
C THR A 289 0.54 4.17 2.97
N ILE A 290 -0.53 4.92 3.25
CA ILE A 290 -0.76 6.26 2.70
C ILE A 290 0.26 7.23 3.30
N GLY A 291 0.86 8.10 2.48
CA GLY A 291 1.85 9.07 2.93
C GLY A 291 3.25 8.49 3.14
N GLN A 292 3.44 7.19 2.88
CA GLN A 292 4.73 6.50 3.00
C GLN A 292 5.37 6.21 1.63
N GLY A 293 4.72 6.62 0.52
CA GLY A 293 5.26 6.47 -0.83
C GLY A 293 5.20 5.06 -1.41
N TYR A 294 4.68 4.07 -0.68
CA TYR A 294 4.46 2.70 -1.15
C TYR A 294 3.51 2.71 -2.35
N LEU A 295 2.35 3.36 -2.19
CA LEU A 295 1.32 3.44 -3.21
C LEU A 295 1.78 4.18 -4.47
N ILE A 296 2.55 5.26 -4.31
CA ILE A 296 3.19 5.97 -5.43
C ILE A 296 4.20 5.05 -6.14
N THR A 297 5.07 4.36 -5.38
CA THR A 297 6.10 3.49 -5.95
C THR A 297 5.50 2.26 -6.64
N TYR A 298 4.47 1.65 -6.08
CA TYR A 298 3.80 0.49 -6.68
C TYR A 298 2.95 0.93 -7.87
N GLY A 299 2.28 2.08 -7.78
CA GLY A 299 1.52 2.68 -8.86
C GLY A 299 2.37 3.00 -10.08
N SER A 300 3.65 3.34 -9.92
CA SER A 300 4.54 3.66 -11.04
C SER A 300 4.89 2.47 -11.93
N TYR A 301 4.61 1.24 -11.50
CA TYR A 301 4.71 0.03 -12.32
C TYR A 301 3.36 -0.42 -12.92
N LEU A 302 2.29 0.36 -12.73
CA LEU A 302 0.94 0.02 -13.17
C LEU A 302 0.66 0.45 -14.61
N PRO A 303 0.14 -0.43 -15.48
CA PRO A 303 -0.28 -0.03 -16.82
C PRO A 303 -1.45 0.98 -16.81
N LEU A 304 -1.49 1.88 -17.80
CA LEU A 304 -2.52 2.93 -17.92
C LEU A 304 -3.96 2.39 -18.06
N ARG A 305 -4.12 1.18 -18.59
CA ARG A 305 -5.43 0.53 -18.82
C ARG A 305 -6.12 0.03 -17.54
N VAL A 306 -5.43 -0.01 -16.41
CA VAL A 306 -5.98 -0.57 -15.16
C VAL A 306 -6.97 0.39 -14.50
N ASN A 307 -8.06 -0.15 -13.95
CA ASN A 307 -9.00 0.62 -13.15
C ASN A 307 -8.45 0.81 -11.73
N VAL A 308 -7.84 1.97 -11.49
CA VAL A 308 -7.19 2.29 -10.20
C VAL A 308 -8.18 2.24 -9.03
N PRO A 309 -9.37 2.88 -9.08
CA PRO A 309 -10.30 2.85 -7.95
C PRO A 309 -10.79 1.47 -7.57
N ARG A 310 -11.08 0.61 -8.56
CA ARG A 310 -11.44 -0.79 -8.31
C ARG A 310 -10.29 -1.58 -7.68
N SER A 311 -9.07 -1.38 -8.18
CA SER A 311 -7.87 -1.99 -7.62
C SER A 311 -7.66 -1.55 -6.17
N VAL A 312 -7.77 -0.25 -5.87
CA VAL A 312 -7.62 0.31 -4.51
C VAL A 312 -8.68 -0.21 -3.56
N ALA A 313 -9.95 -0.27 -3.99
CA ALA A 313 -11.01 -0.84 -3.18
C ALA A 313 -10.74 -2.32 -2.84
N SER A 314 -10.18 -3.08 -3.79
CA SER A 314 -9.80 -4.48 -3.56
C SER A 314 -8.63 -4.60 -2.57
N ILE A 315 -7.60 -3.75 -2.72
CA ILE A 315 -6.47 -3.65 -1.78
C ILE A 315 -6.99 -3.35 -0.37
N ALA A 316 -7.87 -2.36 -0.23
CA ALA A 316 -8.45 -1.98 1.06
C ALA A 316 -9.30 -3.09 1.67
N ALA A 317 -10.13 -3.77 0.87
CA ALA A 317 -10.93 -4.89 1.34
C ALA A 317 -10.07 -6.06 1.84
N ILE A 318 -9.01 -6.43 1.10
CA ILE A 318 -8.07 -7.48 1.53
C ILE A 318 -7.43 -7.06 2.86
N ASN A 319 -6.90 -5.84 2.92
CA ASN A 319 -6.16 -5.35 4.07
C ASN A 319 -7.03 -5.27 5.34
N SER A 320 -8.21 -4.65 5.26
CA SER A 320 -9.16 -4.61 6.37
C SER A 320 -9.71 -6.00 6.73
N GLY A 321 -9.91 -6.87 5.73
CA GLY A 321 -10.30 -8.26 5.96
C GLY A 321 -9.27 -9.03 6.78
N VAL A 322 -7.97 -8.90 6.46
CA VAL A 322 -6.89 -9.49 7.26
C VAL A 322 -6.86 -8.93 8.68
N ALA A 323 -7.03 -7.61 8.83
CA ALA A 323 -7.03 -6.95 10.13
C ALA A 323 -8.18 -7.46 11.04
N ILE A 324 -9.39 -7.59 10.48
CA ILE A 324 -10.55 -8.13 11.20
C ILE A 324 -10.32 -9.61 11.54
N LEU A 325 -9.81 -10.40 10.59
CA LEU A 325 -9.50 -11.81 10.83
C LEU A 325 -8.42 -11.99 11.91
N ALA A 326 -7.45 -11.08 12.00
CA ALA A 326 -6.47 -11.04 13.08
C ALA A 326 -7.11 -10.78 14.44
N GLY A 327 -8.05 -9.82 14.53
CA GLY A 327 -8.85 -9.63 15.73
C GLY A 327 -9.61 -10.90 16.13
N LEU A 328 -10.22 -11.58 15.17
CA LEU A 328 -10.93 -12.85 15.37
C LEU A 328 -10.02 -14.02 15.77
N ALA A 329 -8.74 -13.96 15.41
CA ALA A 329 -7.75 -14.95 15.83
C ALA A 329 -7.18 -14.67 17.23
N ILE A 330 -7.11 -13.40 17.64
CA ILE A 330 -6.43 -12.97 18.86
C ILE A 330 -7.38 -12.86 20.04
N PHE A 331 -8.49 -12.13 19.91
CA PHE A 331 -9.35 -11.82 21.06
C PHE A 331 -9.99 -13.04 21.74
N PRO A 332 -10.46 -14.09 21.04
CA PRO A 332 -10.98 -15.26 21.74
C PRO A 332 -9.93 -15.92 22.65
N LEU A 333 -8.66 -15.96 22.22
CA LEU A 333 -7.57 -16.57 22.99
C LEU A 333 -7.18 -15.69 24.18
N VAL A 334 -7.12 -14.37 23.98
CA VAL A 334 -6.80 -13.39 25.04
C VAL A 334 -7.86 -13.41 26.14
N PHE A 335 -9.14 -13.40 25.77
CA PHE A 335 -10.25 -13.45 26.73
C PHE A 335 -10.35 -14.79 27.46
N GLU A 336 -10.10 -15.92 26.77
CA GLU A 336 -10.04 -17.24 27.42
C GLU A 336 -8.94 -17.31 28.49
N ALA A 337 -7.78 -16.71 28.20
CA ALA A 337 -6.68 -16.62 29.14
C ALA A 337 -6.91 -15.59 30.27
N GLY A 338 -8.03 -14.87 30.26
CA GLY A 338 -8.32 -13.80 31.23
C GLY A 338 -7.34 -12.63 31.16
N LEU A 339 -6.74 -12.40 29.99
CA LEU A 339 -5.73 -11.37 29.77
C LEU A 339 -6.34 -10.08 29.21
N ASP A 340 -5.69 -8.95 29.45
CA ASP A 340 -6.14 -7.64 28.97
C ASP A 340 -5.88 -7.49 27.46
N PRO A 341 -6.92 -7.27 26.63
CA PRO A 341 -6.75 -6.96 25.20
C PRO A 341 -6.04 -5.63 24.93
N GLY A 342 -5.98 -4.72 25.91
CA GLY A 342 -5.37 -3.39 25.84
C GLY A 342 -3.89 -3.34 26.25
N ALA A 343 -3.18 -4.47 26.28
CA ALA A 343 -1.77 -4.57 26.71
C ALA A 343 -0.74 -3.86 25.80
N GLY A 344 -1.17 -3.01 24.86
CA GLY A 344 -0.26 -2.19 24.07
C GLY A 344 0.66 -3.02 23.16
N SER A 345 1.94 -2.63 23.16
CA SER A 345 3.00 -3.27 22.39
C SER A 345 3.36 -4.69 22.87
N GLU A 346 3.10 -5.01 24.14
CA GLU A 346 3.43 -6.30 24.76
C GLU A 346 2.49 -7.43 24.30
N LEU A 347 1.36 -7.09 23.68
CA LEU A 347 0.32 -8.06 23.26
C LEU A 347 0.88 -9.24 22.44
N ALA A 348 1.75 -8.95 21.47
CA ALA A 348 2.26 -9.99 20.55
C ALA A 348 3.41 -10.82 21.12
N PHE A 349 4.30 -10.21 21.92
CA PHE A 349 5.54 -10.84 22.37
C PHE A 349 5.49 -11.36 23.81
N GLU A 350 4.49 -10.95 24.60
CA GLU A 350 4.29 -11.46 25.97
C GLU A 350 2.90 -12.06 26.17
N THR A 351 1.84 -11.29 25.89
CA THR A 351 0.47 -11.69 26.23
C THR A 351 0.03 -12.93 25.47
N LEU A 352 0.26 -12.98 24.15
CA LEU A 352 -0.13 -14.11 23.31
C LEU A 352 0.66 -15.40 23.61
N PRO A 353 2.01 -15.37 23.74
CA PRO A 353 2.76 -16.54 24.20
C PRO A 353 2.26 -17.06 25.56
N ARG A 354 1.97 -16.18 26.53
CA ARG A 354 1.37 -16.58 27.82
C ARG A 354 0.00 -17.24 27.64
N ALA A 355 -0.86 -16.70 26.76
CA ALA A 355 -2.15 -17.31 26.44
C ALA A 355 -1.97 -18.74 25.86
N PHE A 356 -1.06 -18.92 24.91
CA PHE A 356 -0.80 -20.23 24.31
C PHE A 356 -0.28 -21.25 25.34
N GLN A 357 0.56 -20.81 26.28
CA GLN A 357 1.06 -21.66 27.37
C GLN A 357 -0.05 -22.08 28.33
N GLN A 358 -0.92 -21.15 28.75
CA GLN A 358 -2.05 -21.46 29.64
C GLN A 358 -3.03 -22.46 29.02
N MET A 359 -3.21 -22.39 27.71
CA MET A 359 -4.06 -23.32 26.95
C MET A 359 -3.39 -24.66 26.63
N GLY A 360 -2.13 -24.86 27.02
CA GLY A 360 -1.36 -26.08 26.72
C GLY A 360 -1.01 -26.27 25.23
N GLY A 361 -1.09 -25.21 24.42
CA GLY A 361 -0.90 -25.25 22.97
C GLY A 361 0.39 -24.59 22.46
N SER A 362 1.28 -24.14 23.36
CA SER A 362 2.47 -23.34 23.01
C SER A 362 3.37 -24.00 21.98
N SER A 363 3.66 -25.30 22.10
CA SER A 363 4.57 -26.05 21.21
C SER A 363 4.17 -26.03 19.72
N ILE A 364 2.91 -25.75 19.41
CA ILE A 364 2.41 -25.62 18.02
C ILE A 364 2.01 -24.18 17.70
N LEU A 365 1.26 -23.53 18.58
CA LEU A 365 0.70 -22.20 18.32
C LEU A 365 1.76 -21.12 18.29
N GLU A 366 2.76 -21.19 19.16
CA GLU A 366 3.81 -20.17 19.26
C GLU A 366 4.69 -20.15 17.99
N PRO A 367 5.24 -21.28 17.50
CA PRO A 367 5.95 -21.29 16.21
C PRO A 367 5.08 -20.80 15.05
N VAL A 368 3.84 -21.30 14.95
CA VAL A 368 2.92 -20.94 13.86
C VAL A 368 2.61 -19.45 13.87
N PHE A 369 2.39 -18.87 15.05
CA PHE A 369 2.11 -17.46 15.23
C PHE A 369 3.32 -16.58 14.85
N PHE A 370 4.53 -16.91 15.32
CA PHE A 370 5.71 -16.12 14.97
C PHE A 370 6.11 -16.24 13.49
N TRP A 371 5.95 -17.42 12.87
CA TRP A 371 6.11 -17.56 11.43
C TRP A 371 5.08 -16.72 10.66
N LEU A 372 3.83 -16.67 11.11
CA LEU A 372 2.79 -15.79 10.55
C LEU A 372 3.20 -14.31 10.65
N LEU A 373 3.66 -13.87 11.82
CA LEU A 373 4.15 -12.49 12.03
C LEU A 373 5.33 -12.18 11.11
N PHE A 374 6.29 -13.10 10.98
CA PHE A 374 7.45 -12.90 10.11
C PHE A 374 7.07 -12.80 8.63
N VAL A 375 6.18 -13.67 8.14
CA VAL A 375 5.69 -13.61 6.74
C VAL A 375 4.99 -12.28 6.45
N ALA A 376 4.21 -11.77 7.41
CA ALA A 376 3.56 -10.47 7.32
C ALA A 376 4.58 -9.32 7.32
N ALA A 377 5.54 -9.34 8.26
CA ALA A 377 6.57 -8.33 8.37
C ALA A 377 7.46 -8.27 7.13
N LEU A 378 7.90 -9.42 6.61
CA LEU A 378 8.75 -9.53 5.43
C LEU A 378 8.10 -8.88 4.20
N SER A 379 6.79 -9.07 4.01
CA SER A 379 6.05 -8.48 2.89
C SER A 379 6.06 -6.94 2.94
N SER A 380 5.90 -6.37 4.13
CA SER A 380 6.01 -4.92 4.36
C SER A 380 7.44 -4.40 4.17
N CYS A 381 8.46 -5.13 4.66
CA CYS A 381 9.87 -4.81 4.46
C CYS A 381 10.24 -4.72 2.97
N LEU A 382 9.74 -5.63 2.14
CA LEU A 382 9.95 -5.63 0.69
C LEU A 382 9.37 -4.36 0.05
N GLY A 383 8.15 -3.97 0.42
CA GLY A 383 7.51 -2.76 -0.06
C GLY A 383 8.27 -1.49 0.33
N GLY A 384 8.66 -1.38 1.59
CA GLY A 384 9.35 -0.23 2.11
C GLY A 384 10.76 -0.05 1.53
N ALA A 385 11.54 -1.13 1.51
CA ALA A 385 12.84 -1.13 0.84
C ALA A 385 12.72 -0.82 -0.65
N LYS A 386 11.62 -1.22 -1.31
CA LYS A 386 11.38 -0.86 -2.71
C LYS A 386 11.19 0.65 -2.91
N VAL A 387 10.51 1.35 -2.00
CA VAL A 387 10.37 2.82 -2.03
C VAL A 387 11.74 3.49 -1.98
N VAL A 388 12.58 3.09 -1.03
CA VAL A 388 13.94 3.63 -0.84
C VAL A 388 14.81 3.34 -2.06
N THR A 389 14.90 2.08 -2.46
CA THR A 389 15.78 1.66 -3.56
C THR A 389 15.37 2.25 -4.90
N ALA A 390 14.07 2.46 -5.16
CA ALA A 390 13.58 3.14 -6.36
C ALA A 390 14.03 4.61 -6.40
N ALA A 391 13.92 5.32 -5.27
CA ALA A 391 14.36 6.71 -5.17
C ALA A 391 15.88 6.85 -5.35
N LEU A 392 16.68 5.97 -4.73
CA LEU A 392 18.15 5.97 -4.86
C LEU A 392 18.59 5.69 -6.29
N ARG A 393 18.02 4.65 -6.93
CA ARG A 393 18.32 4.27 -8.31
C ARG A 393 17.98 5.38 -9.31
N GLU A 394 16.94 6.15 -9.03
CA GLU A 394 16.58 7.30 -9.86
C GLU A 394 17.61 8.43 -9.75
N GLN A 395 18.10 8.74 -8.55
CA GLN A 395 19.11 9.80 -8.39
C GLN A 395 20.50 9.37 -8.90
N TRP A 396 20.83 8.08 -8.78
CA TRP A 396 22.11 7.52 -9.19
C TRP A 396 21.95 6.48 -10.29
N ARG A 397 21.56 6.95 -11.48
CA ARG A 397 21.32 6.10 -12.67
C ARG A 397 22.54 5.29 -13.12
N TRP A 398 23.74 5.67 -12.70
CA TRP A 398 25.01 4.97 -12.98
C TRP A 398 25.19 3.70 -12.15
N ILE A 399 24.42 3.51 -11.07
CA ILE A 399 24.47 2.32 -10.23
C ILE A 399 23.58 1.22 -10.83
N GLY A 400 24.12 0.01 -10.97
CA GLY A 400 23.38 -1.17 -11.45
C GLY A 400 22.19 -1.55 -10.56
N PRO A 401 21.20 -2.33 -11.05
CA PRO A 401 19.98 -2.63 -10.30
C PRO A 401 20.23 -3.28 -8.93
N VAL A 402 21.08 -4.32 -8.92
CA VAL A 402 21.43 -5.05 -7.69
C VAL A 402 22.23 -4.17 -6.74
N SER A 403 23.20 -3.41 -7.24
CA SER A 403 23.99 -2.48 -6.42
C SER A 403 23.12 -1.41 -5.77
N GLY A 404 22.10 -0.91 -6.47
CA GLY A 404 21.14 0.05 -5.92
C GLY A 404 20.25 -0.56 -4.82
N VAL A 405 19.87 -1.83 -4.98
CA VAL A 405 19.17 -2.59 -3.94
C VAL A 405 20.06 -2.77 -2.71
N LEU A 406 21.29 -3.25 -2.91
CA LEU A 406 22.25 -3.45 -1.81
C LEU A 406 22.51 -2.15 -1.06
N LEU A 407 22.75 -1.04 -1.75
CA LEU A 407 22.99 0.25 -1.12
C LEU A 407 21.79 0.71 -0.26
N GLY A 408 20.57 0.59 -0.80
CA GLY A 408 19.37 0.96 -0.07
C GLY A 408 19.10 0.08 1.15
N VAL A 409 19.29 -1.24 1.02
CA VAL A 409 19.12 -2.18 2.14
C VAL A 409 20.22 -1.99 3.19
N ILE A 410 21.47 -1.77 2.78
CA ILE A 410 22.57 -1.44 3.70
C ILE A 410 22.25 -0.16 4.46
N ALA A 411 21.72 0.87 3.80
CA ALA A 411 21.31 2.10 4.48
C ALA A 411 20.21 1.85 5.52
N ILE A 412 19.21 1.02 5.20
CA ILE A 412 18.16 0.60 6.15
C ILE A 412 18.76 -0.14 7.34
N VAL A 413 19.61 -1.14 7.10
CA VAL A 413 20.24 -1.95 8.15
C VAL A 413 21.13 -1.09 9.05
N VAL A 414 21.99 -0.24 8.48
CA VAL A 414 22.90 0.64 9.24
C VAL A 414 22.11 1.61 10.12
N LEU A 415 21.05 2.22 9.58
CA LEU A 415 20.15 3.08 10.38
C LEU A 415 19.33 2.30 11.42
N GLY A 416 19.21 0.98 11.25
CA GLY A 416 18.51 0.08 12.17
C GLY A 416 19.36 -0.35 13.36
N ILE A 417 20.69 -0.29 13.27
CA ILE A 417 21.62 -0.70 14.35
C ILE A 417 21.30 -0.02 15.69
N PRO A 418 21.09 1.32 15.76
CA PRO A 418 20.72 1.99 17.00
C PRO A 418 19.43 1.43 17.64
N SER A 419 18.46 1.03 16.81
CA SER A 419 17.19 0.45 17.26
C SER A 419 17.36 -1.03 17.66
N ALA A 420 18.21 -1.79 16.96
CA ALA A 420 18.53 -3.17 17.31
C ALA A 420 19.27 -3.29 18.65
N LEU A 421 20.08 -2.28 18.99
CA LEU A 421 20.85 -2.22 20.22
C LEU A 421 20.15 -1.41 21.32
N SER A 422 18.90 -0.96 21.13
CA SER A 422 18.25 -0.07 22.10
C SER A 422 17.97 -0.75 23.45
N TYR A 423 17.80 -2.07 23.43
CA TYR A 423 17.56 -2.92 24.61
C TYR A 423 18.84 -3.63 25.09
N ALA A 424 19.90 -3.64 24.27
CA ALA A 424 21.18 -4.27 24.57
C ALA A 424 22.18 -3.24 25.12
N ALA A 425 23.20 -3.69 25.86
CA ALA A 425 24.22 -2.78 26.40
C ALA A 425 24.94 -1.99 25.26
N PRO A 426 25.11 -0.66 25.39
CA PRO A 426 24.98 0.13 26.62
C PRO A 426 23.58 0.73 26.89
N GLY A 427 22.53 0.30 26.19
CA GLY A 427 21.15 0.70 26.44
C GLY A 427 20.84 2.09 25.90
N TRP A 428 20.96 2.29 24.59
CA TRP A 428 20.75 3.61 23.98
C TRP A 428 19.31 4.08 24.17
N THR A 429 19.15 5.31 24.64
CA THR A 429 17.85 5.94 24.88
C THR A 429 17.77 7.32 24.23
N ILE A 430 16.56 7.72 23.85
CA ILE A 430 16.20 9.07 23.42
C ILE A 430 15.06 9.53 24.32
N ALA A 431 15.27 10.61 25.08
CA ALA A 431 14.29 11.13 26.04
C ALA A 431 13.83 10.10 27.10
N GLY A 432 14.73 9.21 27.53
CA GLY A 432 14.49 8.22 28.59
C GLY A 432 13.83 6.92 28.12
N SER A 433 13.44 6.80 26.85
CA SER A 433 12.96 5.54 26.26
C SER A 433 13.97 4.93 25.29
N PRO A 434 13.94 3.60 25.08
CA PRO A 434 14.76 2.93 24.07
C PRO A 434 14.68 3.64 22.71
N VAL A 435 15.81 3.70 21.97
CA VAL A 435 15.85 4.34 20.64
C VAL A 435 14.75 3.83 19.73
N LEU A 436 14.51 2.51 19.68
CA LEU A 436 13.49 1.90 18.84
C LEU A 436 12.11 2.51 19.09
N ASP A 437 11.70 2.60 20.36
CA ASP A 437 10.39 3.12 20.76
C ASP A 437 10.27 4.62 20.45
N SER A 438 11.34 5.37 20.67
CA SER A 438 11.36 6.80 20.34
C SER A 438 11.22 7.04 18.84
N VAL A 439 11.94 6.26 18.02
CA VAL A 439 11.87 6.37 16.56
C VAL A 439 10.50 5.91 16.04
N ASP A 440 9.94 4.81 16.54
CA ASP A 440 8.60 4.36 16.14
C ASP A 440 7.52 5.40 16.50
N ARG A 441 7.57 5.98 17.71
CA ARG A 441 6.61 7.02 18.10
C ARG A 441 6.74 8.30 17.26
N LEU A 442 7.96 8.81 17.08
CA LEU A 442 8.20 10.06 16.37
C LEU A 442 7.98 9.93 14.86
N VAL A 443 8.50 8.85 14.26
CA VAL A 443 8.51 8.66 12.81
C VAL A 443 7.35 7.77 12.37
N GLY A 444 7.25 6.57 12.94
CA GLY A 444 6.27 5.55 12.55
C GLY A 444 4.82 5.94 12.81
N SER A 445 4.57 6.63 13.94
CA SER A 445 3.23 7.10 14.29
C SER A 445 3.00 8.56 13.89
N ASN A 446 3.73 9.52 14.48
CA ASN A 446 3.48 10.94 14.23
C ASN A 446 3.92 11.37 12.83
N GLY A 447 5.13 10.98 12.42
CA GLY A 447 5.69 11.29 11.10
C GLY A 447 4.81 10.79 9.96
N THR A 448 4.35 9.55 10.01
CA THR A 448 3.43 8.96 9.01
C THR A 448 2.13 9.75 8.86
N ILE A 449 1.52 10.18 9.96
CA ILE A 449 0.29 10.98 9.91
C ILE A 449 0.58 12.34 9.27
N LEU A 450 1.68 13.00 9.65
CA LEU A 450 2.07 14.29 9.10
C LEU A 450 2.38 14.21 7.60
N THR A 451 3.12 13.20 7.15
CA THR A 451 3.40 13.02 5.72
C THR A 451 2.15 12.63 4.95
N ALA A 452 1.26 11.83 5.53
CA ALA A 452 -0.03 11.52 4.93
C ALA A 452 -0.90 12.76 4.76
N ILE A 453 -0.98 13.63 5.76
CA ILE A 453 -1.70 14.91 5.67
C ILE A 453 -1.07 15.79 4.58
N ALA A 454 0.26 15.94 4.60
CA ALA A 454 0.98 16.78 3.66
C ALA A 454 0.86 16.28 2.21
N SER A 455 1.05 14.97 1.97
CA SER A 455 0.88 14.36 0.66
C SER A 455 -0.57 14.49 0.19
N SER A 456 -1.53 14.18 1.07
CA SER A 456 -2.96 14.29 0.77
C SER A 456 -3.37 15.69 0.37
N LEU A 457 -2.92 16.72 1.10
CA LEU A 457 -3.18 18.12 0.75
C LEU A 457 -2.62 18.44 -0.64
N VAL A 458 -1.35 18.14 -0.91
CA VAL A 458 -0.74 18.42 -2.22
C VAL A 458 -1.46 17.68 -3.36
N LEU A 459 -1.77 16.40 -3.18
CA LEU A 459 -2.37 15.56 -4.22
C LEU A 459 -3.86 15.85 -4.45
N ALA A 460 -4.60 16.24 -3.41
CA ALA A 460 -6.03 16.58 -3.51
C ALA A 460 -6.30 17.80 -4.42
N TRP A 461 -5.34 18.74 -4.49
CA TRP A 461 -5.43 19.91 -5.36
C TRP A 461 -4.88 19.67 -6.77
N ARG A 462 -4.13 18.58 -6.98
CA ARG A 462 -3.53 18.26 -8.28
C ARG A 462 -4.54 17.78 -9.32
N PHE A 463 -5.57 17.06 -8.89
CA PHE A 463 -6.55 16.47 -9.79
C PHE A 463 -7.83 17.32 -9.84
N SER A 464 -8.26 17.64 -11.07
CA SER A 464 -9.56 18.29 -11.27
C SER A 464 -10.69 17.31 -10.92
N PRO A 465 -11.87 17.81 -10.52
CA PRO A 465 -13.04 16.97 -10.33
C PRO A 465 -13.35 16.10 -11.56
N ASP A 466 -13.14 16.63 -12.77
CA ASP A 466 -13.34 15.88 -14.02
C ASP A 466 -12.38 14.69 -14.13
N HIS A 467 -11.11 14.88 -13.75
CA HIS A 467 -10.13 13.80 -13.76
C HIS A 467 -10.47 12.72 -12.74
N ILE A 468 -10.89 13.12 -11.53
CA ILE A 468 -11.37 12.19 -10.49
C ILE A 468 -12.63 11.47 -10.99
N GLY A 469 -13.57 12.18 -11.60
CA GLY A 469 -14.80 11.61 -12.15
C GLY A 469 -14.51 10.55 -13.21
N HIS A 470 -13.61 10.84 -14.15
CA HIS A 470 -13.20 9.88 -15.18
C HIS A 470 -12.48 8.66 -14.59
N GLN A 471 -11.56 8.85 -13.62
CA GLN A 471 -10.83 7.73 -13.01
C GLN A 471 -11.75 6.80 -12.19
N PHE A 472 -12.69 7.37 -11.43
CA PHE A 472 -13.60 6.63 -10.56
C PHE A 472 -14.91 6.22 -11.24
N GLY A 473 -15.11 6.58 -12.51
CA GLY A 473 -16.37 6.33 -13.21
C GLY A 473 -17.57 7.02 -12.55
N LEU A 474 -17.34 8.16 -11.90
CA LEU A 474 -18.35 8.90 -11.15
C LEU A 474 -19.03 9.93 -12.04
N HIS A 475 -20.34 10.10 -11.86
CA HIS A 475 -21.05 11.26 -12.39
C HIS A 475 -20.49 12.57 -11.78
N GLN A 476 -20.60 13.67 -12.53
CA GLN A 476 -19.99 14.96 -12.18
C GLN A 476 -20.28 15.43 -10.74
N ARG A 477 -21.50 15.23 -10.24
CA ARG A 477 -21.88 15.61 -8.87
C ARG A 477 -21.12 14.81 -7.81
N ALA A 478 -21.00 13.49 -8.01
CA ALA A 478 -20.26 12.61 -7.12
C ALA A 478 -18.74 12.87 -7.22
N ALA A 479 -18.24 13.15 -8.42
CA ALA A 479 -16.85 13.54 -8.64
C ALA A 479 -16.50 14.86 -7.93
N ASN A 480 -17.39 15.86 -8.01
CA ASN A 480 -17.25 17.13 -7.28
C ASN A 480 -17.30 16.90 -5.76
N ALA A 481 -18.27 16.11 -5.27
CA ALA A 481 -18.40 15.81 -3.85
C ALA A 481 -17.16 15.09 -3.30
N LEU A 482 -16.66 14.07 -4.03
CA LEU A 482 -15.45 13.36 -3.68
C LEU A 482 -14.21 14.26 -3.73
N SER A 483 -14.10 15.12 -4.74
CA SER A 483 -13.00 16.09 -4.84
C SER A 483 -12.97 17.04 -3.63
N TRP A 484 -14.13 17.55 -3.21
CA TRP A 484 -14.23 18.37 -2.00
C TRP A 484 -13.96 17.56 -0.73
N ALA A 485 -14.47 16.34 -0.62
CA ALA A 485 -14.22 15.47 0.53
C ALA A 485 -12.71 15.22 0.72
N VAL A 486 -12.00 14.87 -0.36
CA VAL A 486 -10.54 14.64 -0.34
C VAL A 486 -9.76 15.93 -0.04
N ARG A 487 -10.28 17.12 -0.38
CA ARG A 487 -9.63 18.40 -0.04
C ARG A 487 -9.85 18.83 1.41
N ILE A 488 -11.03 18.52 1.97
CA ILE A 488 -11.41 18.92 3.33
C ILE A 488 -10.93 17.91 4.37
N ALA A 489 -10.96 16.62 4.05
CA ALA A 489 -10.57 15.54 4.96
C ALA A 489 -9.20 15.71 5.63
N PRO A 490 -8.14 16.16 4.93
CA PRO A 490 -6.84 16.35 5.56
C PRO A 490 -6.88 17.45 6.62
N LEU A 491 -7.76 18.45 6.49
CA LEU A 491 -7.96 19.49 7.51
C LEU A 491 -8.60 18.89 8.78
N GLY A 492 -9.58 18.00 8.62
CA GLY A 492 -10.15 17.25 9.74
C GLY A 492 -9.12 16.36 10.44
N LEU A 493 -8.24 15.70 9.67
CA LEU A 493 -7.11 14.94 10.22
C LEU A 493 -6.11 15.82 10.97
N VAL A 494 -5.82 17.03 10.48
CA VAL A 494 -5.01 18.02 11.22
C VAL A 494 -5.66 18.36 12.54
N THR A 495 -6.97 18.64 12.56
CA THR A 495 -7.69 18.94 13.80
C THR A 495 -7.61 17.79 14.79
N LEU A 496 -7.90 16.55 14.35
CA LEU A 496 -7.79 15.36 15.20
C LEU A 496 -6.38 15.14 15.72
N PHE A 497 -5.37 15.36 14.88
CA PHE A 497 -3.96 15.24 15.26
C PHE A 497 -3.56 16.27 16.33
N CYS A 498 -3.93 17.55 16.12
CA CYS A 498 -3.67 18.63 17.07
C CYS A 498 -4.38 18.40 18.41
N LEU A 499 -5.65 17.99 18.39
CA LEU A 499 -6.40 17.67 19.61
C LEU A 499 -5.75 16.52 20.37
N GLY A 500 -5.24 15.49 19.67
CA GLY A 500 -4.51 14.39 20.28
C GLY A 500 -3.21 14.82 20.96
N MET A 501 -2.45 15.71 20.34
CA MET A 501 -1.21 16.24 20.95
C MET A 501 -1.51 17.05 22.21
N ILE A 502 -2.58 17.86 22.20
CA ILE A 502 -2.99 18.65 23.37
C ILE A 502 -3.41 17.73 24.51
N ALA A 503 -4.23 16.70 24.23
CA ALA A 503 -4.70 15.75 25.24
C ALA A 503 -3.58 14.89 25.86
N GLN A 504 -2.46 14.69 25.16
CA GLN A 504 -1.27 14.00 25.70
C GLN A 504 -0.38 14.91 26.56
N SER A 505 -0.54 16.23 26.45
CA SER A 505 0.25 17.23 27.18
C SER A 505 -0.42 17.73 28.47
N THR A 506 -1.68 17.36 28.68
CA THR A 506 -2.49 17.59 29.88
C THR A 506 -2.64 16.31 30.66
#